data_AF-A0A2S0WNN2-F1
#
_entry.id   AF-A0A2S0WNN2-F1
#
_cell.length_a   1.000
_cell.length_b   1.000
_cell.length_c   1.000
_cell.angle_alpha   90.00
_cell.angle_beta   90.00
_cell.angle_gamma   90.00
#
_symmetry.space_group_name_H-M   'P 1'
#
loop_
_entity.id
_entity.type
_entity.pdbx_description
1 polymer ?
#
loop_
_entity_poly.entity_id
_entity_poly.type
_entity_poly.pdbx_seq_one_letter_code
_entity_poly.pdbx_strand_id
1 'polypeptide(L)'
;MTRWPRALLLVPAAVLLAGCPAPQKDELKPDAVDRERVARIAKDPWAAPSSTTLPRQGDGTNGLVTREAGRRETTLLGEDDLPAVRAEVEAAEADGWTLVGAVCSERGRVDEVQLARGETLDDSARAVITTEPEGSRDAPAWRIVVRVYVPHHADRSWPRPDAVRTSATCLADPAAPPVEVDSVADGRVYGPETS
;
A
#
# COMPACT_ATOMS: atom_id res chain seq x y z
N MET A 1 70.70 -22.37 30.11
CA MET A 1 70.58 -21.36 29.03
C MET A 1 69.12 -21.01 28.87
N THR A 2 68.77 -19.84 29.37
CA THR A 2 67.44 -19.22 29.48
C THR A 2 67.04 -18.52 28.18
N ARG A 3 65.90 -18.87 27.59
CA ARG A 3 65.17 -18.01 26.63
C ARG A 3 63.66 -18.24 26.70
N TRP A 4 62.95 -17.26 27.25
CA TRP A 4 61.55 -16.90 26.98
C TRP A 4 61.56 -15.64 26.09
N PRO A 5 60.43 -15.15 25.55
CA PRO A 5 59.31 -15.82 24.91
C PRO A 5 59.08 -15.26 23.48
N ARG A 6 58.42 -16.00 22.59
CA ARG A 6 57.87 -15.43 21.35
C ARG A 6 56.41 -15.07 21.58
N ALA A 7 56.17 -13.86 22.05
CA ALA A 7 54.88 -13.20 21.89
C ALA A 7 54.77 -12.78 20.42
N LEU A 8 53.98 -13.51 19.63
CA LEU A 8 53.49 -13.00 18.36
C LEU A 8 52.04 -12.58 18.56
N LEU A 9 51.83 -11.27 18.49
CA LEU A 9 50.52 -10.64 18.34
C LEU A 9 49.79 -11.26 17.14
N LEU A 10 48.68 -11.95 17.38
CA LEU A 10 47.70 -12.25 16.35
C LEU A 10 46.70 -11.10 16.30
N VAL A 11 46.77 -10.39 15.19
CA VAL A 11 45.89 -9.31 14.73
C VAL A 11 44.43 -9.74 14.84
N PRO A 12 43.51 -8.92 15.40
CA PRO A 12 42.09 -9.16 15.23
C PRO A 12 41.74 -8.93 13.75
N ALA A 13 41.48 -10.03 13.03
CA ALA A 13 40.97 -9.98 11.67
C ALA A 13 39.63 -9.24 11.66
N ALA A 14 39.54 -8.27 10.76
CA ALA A 14 38.45 -7.32 10.64
C ALA A 14 37.07 -7.97 10.52
N VAL A 15 36.16 -7.55 11.38
CA VAL A 15 34.72 -7.64 11.20
C VAL A 15 34.34 -6.71 10.05
N LEU A 16 34.16 -7.23 8.84
CA LEU A 16 33.38 -6.62 7.77
C LEU A 16 32.82 -7.74 6.88
N LEU A 17 31.95 -8.60 7.44
CA LEU A 17 30.97 -9.28 6.61
C LEU A 17 30.00 -8.21 6.14
N ALA A 18 30.34 -7.59 5.01
CA ALA A 18 29.37 -6.93 4.16
C ALA A 18 28.25 -7.94 3.91
N GLY A 19 27.10 -7.74 4.56
CA GLY A 19 25.87 -8.43 4.22
C GLY A 19 25.45 -7.95 2.84
N CYS A 20 26.05 -8.52 1.79
CA CYS A 20 25.55 -8.35 0.44
C CYS A 20 24.09 -8.83 0.46
N PRO A 21 23.13 -8.02 -0.03
CA PRO A 21 21.76 -8.48 -0.15
C PRO A 21 21.77 -9.76 -0.99
N ALA A 22 21.08 -10.79 -0.51
CA ALA A 22 20.91 -12.02 -1.27
C ALA A 22 20.34 -11.67 -2.67
N PRO A 23 20.83 -12.30 -3.75
CA PRO A 23 20.31 -12.01 -5.08
C PRO A 23 18.80 -12.22 -5.10
N GLN A 24 18.06 -11.20 -5.57
CA GLN A 24 16.61 -11.31 -5.77
C GLN A 24 16.35 -12.51 -6.68
N LYS A 25 15.38 -13.35 -6.32
CA LYS A 25 14.99 -14.45 -7.18
C LYS A 25 14.36 -13.87 -8.44
N ASP A 26 14.73 -14.39 -9.61
CA ASP A 26 14.22 -13.88 -10.90
C ASP A 26 12.69 -13.91 -11.00
N GLU A 27 12.04 -14.84 -10.27
CA GLU A 27 10.58 -14.96 -10.14
C GLU A 27 9.89 -13.78 -9.42
N LEU A 28 10.64 -12.86 -8.80
CA LEU A 28 10.11 -11.69 -8.07
C LEU A 28 10.41 -10.37 -8.77
N LYS A 29 10.96 -10.43 -9.98
CA LYS A 29 11.18 -9.26 -10.82
C LYS A 29 9.90 -8.96 -11.60
N PRO A 30 9.48 -7.69 -11.70
CA PRO A 30 8.27 -7.35 -12.45
C PRO A 30 8.32 -7.82 -13.91
N ASP A 31 7.24 -8.43 -14.36
CA ASP A 31 7.12 -9.02 -15.70
C ASP A 31 6.12 -8.27 -16.59
N ALA A 32 5.68 -8.89 -17.70
CA ALA A 32 4.72 -8.29 -18.60
C ALA A 32 3.33 -8.13 -17.96
N VAL A 33 2.92 -9.06 -17.10
CA VAL A 33 1.63 -9.02 -16.39
C VAL A 33 1.61 -7.84 -15.43
N ASP A 34 2.68 -7.62 -14.66
CA ASP A 34 2.77 -6.48 -13.75
C ASP A 34 2.70 -5.14 -14.50
N ARG A 35 3.43 -5.04 -15.62
CA ARG A 35 3.42 -3.83 -16.47
C ARG A 35 2.03 -3.56 -17.03
N GLU A 36 1.31 -4.59 -17.45
CA GLU A 36 -0.04 -4.44 -18.00
C GLU A 36 -1.04 -3.98 -16.92
N ARG A 37 -0.95 -4.54 -15.71
CA ARG A 37 -1.74 -4.12 -14.54
C ARG A 37 -1.51 -2.65 -14.20
N VAL A 38 -0.25 -2.23 -14.11
CA VAL A 38 0.09 -0.81 -13.85
C VAL A 38 -0.36 0.09 -14.99
N ALA A 39 -0.23 -0.33 -16.25
CA ALA A 39 -0.69 0.43 -17.40
C ALA A 39 -2.22 0.61 -17.43
N ARG A 40 -2.99 -0.33 -16.87
CA ARG A 40 -4.44 -0.13 -16.66
C ARG A 40 -4.72 0.95 -15.63
N ILE A 41 -4.05 0.91 -14.47
CA ILE A 41 -4.20 1.93 -13.44
C ILE A 41 -3.82 3.32 -13.96
N ALA A 42 -2.76 3.42 -14.77
CA ALA A 42 -2.35 4.68 -15.39
C ALA A 42 -3.39 5.28 -16.35
N LYS A 43 -4.36 4.48 -16.81
CA LYS A 43 -5.45 4.90 -17.71
C LYS A 43 -6.80 4.98 -16.99
N ASP A 44 -6.86 4.64 -15.70
CA ASP A 44 -8.09 4.67 -14.91
C ASP A 44 -8.52 6.13 -14.70
N PRO A 45 -9.76 6.52 -15.04
CA PRO A 45 -10.20 7.92 -14.97
C PRO A 45 -10.17 8.53 -13.56
N TRP A 46 -10.36 7.72 -12.51
CA TRP A 46 -10.32 8.16 -11.11
C TRP A 46 -8.96 7.88 -10.45
N ALA A 47 -8.39 6.70 -10.74
CA ALA A 47 -7.21 6.20 -10.06
C ALA A 47 -5.89 6.64 -10.72
N ALA A 48 -5.95 7.26 -11.91
CA ALA A 48 -4.77 7.71 -12.66
C ALA A 48 -3.81 8.48 -11.74
N PRO A 49 -2.61 7.94 -11.50
CA PRO A 49 -1.72 8.48 -10.50
C PRO A 49 -0.88 9.62 -11.09
N SER A 50 -0.39 10.50 -10.22
CA SER A 50 0.66 11.47 -10.59
C SER A 50 2.04 10.81 -10.76
N SER A 51 2.21 9.60 -10.23
CA SER A 51 3.41 8.78 -10.38
C SER A 51 3.07 7.29 -10.40
N THR A 52 3.74 6.52 -11.26
CA THR A 52 3.57 5.05 -11.36
C THR A 52 4.80 4.32 -10.84
N THR A 53 4.59 3.19 -10.17
CA THR A 53 5.65 2.28 -9.74
C THR A 53 5.30 0.87 -10.17
N LEU A 54 6.30 0.05 -10.54
CA LEU A 54 6.06 -1.36 -10.80
C LEU A 54 6.16 -2.16 -9.49
N PRO A 55 5.21 -3.07 -9.21
CA PRO A 55 5.33 -4.03 -8.12
C PRO A 55 6.66 -4.79 -8.21
N ARG A 56 7.37 -4.92 -7.09
CA ARG A 56 8.70 -5.56 -7.05
C ARG A 56 9.02 -6.08 -5.66
N GLN A 57 9.99 -6.97 -5.54
CA GLN A 57 10.54 -7.31 -4.23
C GLN A 57 11.12 -6.05 -3.54
N GLY A 58 10.76 -5.83 -2.27
CA GLY A 58 11.36 -4.77 -1.46
C GLY A 58 12.80 -5.13 -1.07
N ASP A 59 13.72 -4.18 -1.16
CA ASP A 59 15.11 -4.40 -0.76
C ASP A 59 15.20 -4.75 0.74
N GLY A 60 15.93 -5.81 1.08
CA GLY A 60 16.07 -6.28 2.46
C GLY A 60 14.82 -6.93 3.05
N THR A 61 13.76 -7.12 2.27
CA THR A 61 12.58 -7.87 2.70
C THR A 61 12.79 -9.37 2.49
N ASN A 62 12.35 -10.20 3.44
CA ASN A 62 12.43 -11.66 3.37
C ASN A 62 11.46 -12.25 2.31
N GLY A 63 11.55 -11.79 1.06
CA GLY A 63 10.63 -12.14 -0.02
C GLY A 63 9.27 -11.47 0.15
N LEU A 64 9.20 -10.18 0.49
CA LEU A 64 7.95 -9.41 0.36
C LEU A 64 7.99 -8.62 -0.94
N VAL A 65 6.85 -8.55 -1.62
CA VAL A 65 6.66 -7.70 -2.80
C VAL A 65 5.89 -6.44 -2.39
N THR A 66 6.40 -5.29 -2.80
CA THR A 66 5.59 -4.06 -2.82
C THR A 66 4.62 -4.15 -3.98
N ARG A 67 3.36 -3.82 -3.73
CA ARG A 67 2.25 -3.91 -4.69
C ARG A 67 1.80 -2.55 -5.23
N GLU A 68 2.45 -1.45 -4.82
CA GLU A 68 2.03 -0.10 -5.19
C GLU A 68 2.22 0.11 -6.71
N ALA A 69 1.11 0.34 -7.41
CA ALA A 69 1.05 0.62 -8.84
C ALA A 69 1.11 2.13 -9.12
N GLY A 70 0.61 2.95 -8.20
CA GLY A 70 0.62 4.39 -8.33
C GLY A 70 0.08 5.14 -7.14
N ARG A 71 0.35 6.44 -7.14
CA ARG A 71 -0.04 7.38 -6.09
C ARG A 71 -0.48 8.71 -6.69
N ARG A 72 -1.55 9.30 -6.16
CA ARG A 72 -1.90 10.71 -6.35
C ARG A 72 -2.19 11.38 -5.02
N GLU A 73 -1.96 12.69 -5.00
CA GLU A 73 -2.18 13.53 -3.83
C GLU A 73 -3.02 14.74 -4.23
N THR A 74 -3.86 15.20 -3.32
CA THR A 74 -4.65 16.41 -3.50
C THR A 74 -4.73 17.14 -2.18
N THR A 75 -4.42 18.44 -2.20
CA THR A 75 -4.60 19.31 -1.04
C THR A 75 -5.96 20.00 -1.13
N LEU A 76 -6.68 19.99 -0.03
CA LEU A 76 -8.00 20.59 0.11
C LEU A 76 -8.00 21.59 1.24
N LEU A 77 -8.63 22.74 1.03
CA LEU A 77 -8.79 23.76 2.06
C LEU A 77 -10.03 23.46 2.88
N GLY A 78 -9.94 23.60 4.20
CA GLY A 78 -11.05 23.40 5.11
C GLY A 78 -10.65 22.75 6.43
N GLU A 79 -11.58 22.78 7.39
CA GLU A 79 -11.39 22.21 8.72
C GLU A 79 -11.69 20.70 8.80
N ASP A 80 -12.44 20.17 7.84
CA ASP A 80 -12.98 18.80 7.85
C ASP A 80 -12.65 18.06 6.54
N ASP A 81 -12.20 16.82 6.66
CA ASP A 81 -11.84 15.94 5.55
C ASP A 81 -13.01 15.08 5.04
N LEU A 82 -14.02 14.84 5.88
CA LEU A 82 -15.09 13.89 5.59
C LEU A 82 -15.89 14.23 4.31
N PRO A 83 -16.33 15.47 4.05
CA PRO A 83 -17.07 15.79 2.82
C PRO A 83 -16.25 15.51 1.55
N ALA A 84 -14.95 15.73 1.61
CA ALA A 84 -14.07 15.49 0.47
C ALA A 84 -13.78 14.01 0.25
N VAL A 85 -13.56 13.25 1.32
CA VAL A 85 -13.42 11.79 1.21
C VAL A 85 -14.69 11.16 0.65
N ARG A 86 -15.88 11.61 1.08
CA ARG A 86 -17.16 11.16 0.50
C ARG A 86 -17.22 11.41 -1.00
N ALA A 87 -16.83 12.60 -1.45
CA ALA A 87 -16.81 12.93 -2.87
C ALA A 87 -15.79 12.07 -3.65
N GLU A 88 -14.63 11.76 -3.06
CA GLU A 88 -13.65 10.84 -3.65
C GLU A 88 -14.19 9.40 -3.77
N VAL A 89 -14.90 8.91 -2.75
CA VAL A 89 -15.56 7.60 -2.79
C VAL A 89 -16.65 7.56 -3.85
N GLU A 90 -17.52 8.58 -3.91
CA GLU A 90 -18.58 8.67 -4.92
C GLU A 90 -18.01 8.71 -6.34
N ALA A 91 -16.94 9.48 -6.57
CA ALA A 91 -16.25 9.52 -7.85
C ALA A 91 -15.63 8.17 -8.21
N ALA A 92 -15.02 7.47 -7.24
CA ALA A 92 -14.48 6.13 -7.45
C ALA A 92 -15.57 5.13 -7.83
N GLU A 93 -16.70 5.14 -7.12
CA GLU A 93 -17.85 4.26 -7.39
C GLU A 93 -18.44 4.50 -8.78
N ALA A 94 -18.53 5.77 -9.21
CA ALA A 94 -18.95 6.13 -10.57
C ALA A 94 -18.03 5.54 -11.65
N ASP A 95 -16.74 5.37 -11.34
CA ASP A 95 -15.72 4.80 -12.23
C ASP A 95 -15.51 3.29 -12.04
N GLY A 96 -16.42 2.62 -11.32
CA GLY A 96 -16.49 1.16 -11.19
C GLY A 96 -15.66 0.59 -10.04
N TRP A 97 -15.24 1.42 -9.09
CA TRP A 97 -14.69 0.96 -7.82
C TRP A 97 -15.81 0.61 -6.84
N THR A 98 -15.50 -0.17 -5.82
CA THR A 98 -16.46 -0.61 -4.81
C THR A 98 -15.88 -0.37 -3.42
N LEU A 99 -16.62 0.32 -2.55
CA LEU A 99 -16.22 0.49 -1.16
C LEU A 99 -16.19 -0.86 -0.45
N VAL A 100 -15.08 -1.17 0.22
CA VAL A 100 -14.89 -2.43 0.95
C VAL A 100 -14.44 -2.23 2.40
N GLY A 101 -13.95 -1.05 2.76
CA GLY A 101 -13.54 -0.74 4.12
C GLY A 101 -13.53 0.76 4.38
N ALA A 102 -13.81 1.15 5.61
CA ALA A 102 -13.75 2.54 6.06
C ALA A 102 -13.49 2.56 7.57
N VAL A 103 -12.44 3.29 7.96
CA VAL A 103 -12.02 3.50 9.33
C VAL A 103 -11.93 5.00 9.57
N CYS A 104 -12.61 5.46 10.61
CA CYS A 104 -12.58 6.84 11.06
C CYS A 104 -12.12 6.87 12.52
N SER A 105 -11.32 7.87 12.87
CA SER A 105 -10.93 8.12 14.26
C SER A 105 -12.04 8.82 15.03
N GLU A 106 -11.85 8.92 16.34
CA GLU A 106 -12.72 9.71 17.21
C GLU A 106 -12.87 11.14 16.66
N ARG A 107 -14.11 11.67 16.75
CA ARG A 107 -14.53 12.97 16.18
C ARG A 107 -14.81 12.97 14.68
N GLY A 108 -14.89 11.81 14.03
CA GLY A 108 -15.39 11.69 12.66
C GLY A 108 -14.37 11.99 11.57
N ARG A 109 -13.08 12.07 11.93
CA ARG A 109 -11.98 12.20 10.98
C ARG A 109 -11.77 10.87 10.26
N VAL A 110 -11.52 10.91 8.97
CA VAL A 110 -11.22 9.69 8.20
C VAL A 110 -9.76 9.29 8.42
N ASP A 111 -9.52 8.06 8.86
CA ASP A 111 -8.16 7.52 8.95
C ASP A 111 -7.81 6.78 7.65
N GLU A 112 -8.72 5.92 7.18
CA GLU A 112 -8.50 5.10 5.99
C GLU A 112 -9.82 4.72 5.31
N VAL A 113 -9.85 4.77 3.98
CA VAL A 113 -10.91 4.18 3.16
C VAL A 113 -10.29 3.25 2.13
N GLN A 114 -10.89 2.07 1.96
CA GLN A 114 -10.42 1.07 1.00
C GLN A 114 -11.49 0.78 -0.06
N LEU A 115 -11.05 0.80 -1.31
CA LEU A 115 -11.86 0.58 -2.51
C LEU A 115 -11.29 -0.58 -3.33
N ALA A 116 -12.15 -1.45 -3.85
CA ALA A 116 -11.79 -2.58 -4.68
C ALA A 116 -12.24 -2.37 -6.13
N ARG A 117 -11.53 -3.00 -7.08
CA ARG A 117 -11.96 -3.12 -8.48
C ARG A 117 -11.53 -4.48 -9.03
N GLY A 118 -12.29 -4.98 -10.01
CA GLY A 118 -11.99 -6.18 -10.79
C GLY A 118 -12.61 -7.46 -10.25
N GLU A 119 -12.90 -8.41 -11.14
CA GLU A 119 -13.56 -9.68 -10.80
C GLU A 119 -12.56 -10.86 -10.74
N THR A 120 -11.49 -10.75 -11.53
CA THR A 120 -10.43 -11.75 -11.67
C THR A 120 -9.14 -11.21 -11.06
N LEU A 121 -8.12 -12.07 -10.89
CA LEU A 121 -6.83 -11.60 -10.39
C LEU A 121 -6.14 -10.65 -11.37
N ASP A 122 -6.41 -10.77 -12.67
CA ASP A 122 -5.71 -9.99 -13.68
C ASP A 122 -6.19 -8.54 -13.74
N ASP A 123 -7.47 -8.29 -13.51
CA ASP A 123 -8.07 -6.96 -13.45
C ASP A 123 -8.25 -6.44 -12.01
N SER A 124 -7.85 -7.22 -11.00
CA SER A 124 -7.94 -6.84 -9.59
C SER A 124 -7.07 -5.62 -9.26
N ALA A 125 -7.63 -4.69 -8.51
CA ALA A 125 -6.90 -3.59 -7.88
C ALA A 125 -7.54 -3.22 -6.53
N ARG A 126 -6.74 -2.59 -5.68
CA ARG A 126 -7.20 -1.99 -4.42
C ARG A 126 -6.67 -0.57 -4.34
N ALA A 127 -7.51 0.37 -3.97
CA ALA A 127 -7.10 1.72 -3.64
C ALA A 127 -7.30 1.98 -2.16
N VAL A 128 -6.36 2.72 -1.57
CA VAL A 128 -6.38 3.16 -0.18
C VAL A 128 -6.34 4.69 -0.19
N ILE A 129 -7.34 5.30 0.43
CA ILE A 129 -7.45 6.74 0.65
C ILE A 129 -7.10 7.01 2.11
N THR A 130 -6.13 7.87 2.35
CA THR A 130 -5.81 8.36 3.70
C THR A 130 -5.81 9.89 3.70
N THR A 131 -6.08 10.50 4.86
CA THR A 131 -6.05 11.96 5.02
C THR A 131 -5.05 12.37 6.09
N GLU A 132 -4.33 13.44 5.82
CA GLU A 132 -3.38 14.03 6.77
C GLU A 132 -3.67 15.52 6.91
N PRO A 133 -3.77 16.06 8.14
CA PRO A 133 -3.98 17.48 8.33
C PRO A 133 -2.75 18.25 7.81
N GLU A 134 -3.01 19.29 7.04
CA GLU A 134 -2.02 20.22 6.52
C GLU A 134 -2.44 21.67 6.85
N GLY A 135 -1.56 22.62 6.52
CA GLY A 135 -1.85 24.04 6.72
C GLY A 135 -1.64 24.52 8.16
N SER A 136 -2.28 25.62 8.49
CA SER A 136 -2.17 26.27 9.80
C SER A 136 -3.54 26.40 10.45
N ARG A 137 -3.59 26.84 11.71
CA ARG A 137 -4.86 27.10 12.40
C ARG A 137 -5.73 28.12 11.67
N ASP A 138 -5.12 29.11 11.01
CA ASP A 138 -5.84 30.20 10.33
C ASP A 138 -6.15 29.86 8.86
N ALA A 139 -5.52 28.82 8.32
CA ALA A 139 -5.73 28.31 6.98
C ALA A 139 -5.65 26.78 7.02
N PRO A 140 -6.64 26.11 7.62
CA PRO A 140 -6.64 24.67 7.77
C PRO A 140 -6.77 24.01 6.40
N ALA A 141 -6.06 22.91 6.22
CA ALA A 141 -6.08 22.13 5.01
C ALA A 141 -5.93 20.64 5.32
N TRP A 142 -6.18 19.82 4.31
CA TRP A 142 -6.03 18.39 4.37
C TRP A 142 -5.35 17.91 3.10
N ARG A 143 -4.37 17.02 3.26
CA ARG A 143 -3.83 16.24 2.15
C ARG A 143 -4.55 14.91 2.09
N ILE A 144 -5.23 14.68 0.97
CA ILE A 144 -5.76 13.37 0.61
C ILE A 144 -4.71 12.65 -0.22
N VAL A 145 -4.36 11.44 0.19
CA VAL A 145 -3.46 10.56 -0.55
C VAL A 145 -4.25 9.35 -1.02
N VAL A 146 -4.25 9.11 -2.33
CA VAL A 146 -4.79 7.90 -2.93
C VAL A 146 -3.63 7.05 -3.42
N ARG A 147 -3.49 5.85 -2.86
CA ARG A 147 -2.52 4.83 -3.30
C ARG A 147 -3.27 3.68 -3.94
N VAL A 148 -2.79 3.23 -5.08
CA VAL A 148 -3.38 2.13 -5.82
C VAL A 148 -2.40 0.97 -5.84
N TYR A 149 -2.92 -0.21 -5.56
CA TYR A 149 -2.19 -1.47 -5.48
C TYR A 149 -2.77 -2.46 -6.48
N VAL A 150 -1.88 -3.22 -7.11
CA VAL A 150 -2.25 -4.33 -8.00
C VAL A 150 -1.53 -5.59 -7.53
N PRO A 151 -2.11 -6.78 -7.77
CA PRO A 151 -1.42 -8.02 -7.48
C PRO A 151 -0.14 -8.10 -8.30
N HIS A 152 0.93 -8.56 -7.67
CA HIS A 152 2.14 -8.99 -8.37
C HIS A 152 1.84 -10.27 -9.18
N HIS A 153 2.55 -10.53 -10.27
CA HIS A 153 2.33 -11.73 -11.10
C HIS A 153 2.48 -13.05 -10.32
N ALA A 154 3.34 -13.05 -9.30
CA ALA A 154 3.54 -14.19 -8.39
C ALA A 154 2.52 -14.27 -7.24
N ASP A 155 1.61 -13.29 -7.09
CA ASP A 155 0.62 -13.31 -6.01
C ASP A 155 -0.38 -14.45 -6.20
N ARG A 156 -0.60 -15.22 -5.12
CA ARG A 156 -1.63 -16.27 -5.05
C ARG A 156 -2.75 -15.96 -4.06
N SER A 157 -2.62 -14.89 -3.29
CA SER A 157 -3.44 -14.59 -2.11
C SER A 157 -3.99 -13.16 -2.11
N TRP A 158 -4.34 -12.61 -3.28
CA TRP A 158 -4.93 -11.28 -3.35
C TRP A 158 -6.30 -11.24 -2.65
N PRO A 159 -6.49 -10.40 -1.62
CA PRO A 159 -7.69 -10.42 -0.79
C PRO A 159 -8.90 -9.82 -1.51
N ARG A 160 -10.05 -10.49 -1.38
CA ARG A 160 -11.35 -10.10 -1.94
C ARG A 160 -12.39 -9.91 -0.83
N PRO A 161 -12.35 -8.78 -0.10
CA PRO A 161 -13.36 -8.44 0.90
C PRO A 161 -14.70 -8.16 0.23
N ASP A 162 -15.76 -8.33 1.02
CA ASP A 162 -17.12 -8.05 0.59
C ASP A 162 -17.35 -6.55 0.40
N ALA A 163 -18.25 -6.22 -0.51
CA ALA A 163 -18.70 -4.85 -0.73
C ALA A 163 -19.45 -4.31 0.49
N VAL A 164 -19.22 -3.04 0.81
CA VAL A 164 -19.84 -2.34 1.93
C VAL A 164 -20.55 -1.10 1.38
N ARG A 165 -21.79 -0.87 1.82
CA ARG A 165 -22.52 0.35 1.45
C ARG A 165 -22.00 1.53 2.27
N THR A 166 -21.77 2.68 1.63
CA THR A 166 -21.37 3.93 2.32
C THR A 166 -22.28 4.26 3.52
N SER A 167 -23.60 4.03 3.38
CA SER A 167 -24.59 4.24 4.44
C SER A 167 -24.40 3.38 5.71
N ALA A 168 -23.58 2.33 5.63
CA ALA A 168 -23.29 1.41 6.74
C ALA A 168 -21.92 1.68 7.39
N THR A 169 -21.25 2.76 7.02
CA THR A 169 -19.89 3.08 7.48
C THR A 169 -19.83 4.40 8.23
N CYS A 170 -18.67 4.65 8.86
CA CYS A 170 -18.36 5.93 9.48
C CYS A 170 -18.39 7.10 8.49
N LEU A 171 -18.29 6.81 7.18
CA LEU A 171 -18.47 7.81 6.16
C LEU A 171 -19.88 8.36 6.14
N ALA A 172 -20.94 7.66 6.57
CA ALA A 172 -22.30 8.21 6.61
C ALA A 172 -22.74 8.58 8.03
N ASP A 173 -22.37 7.76 9.02
CA ASP A 173 -22.71 7.92 10.43
C ASP A 173 -21.45 7.77 11.29
N PRO A 174 -20.97 8.84 11.96
CA PRO A 174 -19.78 8.76 12.81
C PRO A 174 -19.85 7.71 13.94
N ALA A 175 -21.04 7.22 14.29
CA ALA A 175 -21.22 6.16 15.28
C ALA A 175 -21.18 4.74 14.69
N ALA A 176 -21.13 4.58 13.37
CA ALA A 176 -21.02 3.27 12.73
C ALA A 176 -19.68 2.61 13.09
N PRO A 177 -19.67 1.28 13.30
CA PRO A 177 -18.43 0.57 13.60
C PRO A 177 -17.45 0.66 12.42
N PRO A 178 -16.13 0.64 12.69
CA PRO A 178 -15.13 0.59 11.63
C PRO A 178 -15.28 -0.70 10.83
N VAL A 179 -15.10 -0.60 9.52
CA VAL A 179 -15.05 -1.76 8.63
C VAL A 179 -13.61 -1.92 8.16
N GLU A 180 -12.86 -2.74 8.89
CA GLU A 180 -11.45 -3.03 8.63
C GLU A 180 -11.31 -4.15 7.60
N VAL A 181 -10.35 -4.00 6.69
CA VAL A 181 -9.94 -5.04 5.75
C VAL A 181 -8.43 -5.14 5.72
N ASP A 182 -7.91 -6.33 5.43
CA ASP A 182 -6.46 -6.57 5.42
C ASP A 182 -5.73 -5.62 4.47
N SER A 183 -4.60 -5.08 4.93
CA SER A 183 -3.73 -4.26 4.11
C SER A 183 -3.21 -5.03 2.91
N VAL A 184 -3.23 -4.36 1.75
CA VAL A 184 -2.70 -4.87 0.48
C VAL A 184 -1.32 -4.32 0.15
N ALA A 185 -0.77 -3.43 0.98
CA ALA A 185 0.46 -2.70 0.67
C ALA A 185 1.66 -3.64 0.47
N ASP A 186 1.73 -4.67 1.32
CA ASP A 186 2.75 -5.70 1.30
C ASP A 186 2.13 -7.08 1.06
N GLY A 187 2.73 -7.84 0.14
CA GLY A 187 2.37 -9.22 -0.14
C GLY A 187 3.37 -10.23 0.39
N ARG A 188 2.89 -11.27 1.07
CA ARG A 188 3.70 -12.49 1.21
C ARG A 188 3.81 -13.14 -0.18
N VAL A 189 5.03 -13.27 -0.68
CA VAL A 189 5.34 -14.02 -1.91
C VAL A 189 4.91 -15.50 -1.79
N TYR A 190 4.70 -16.00 -0.57
CA TYR A 190 4.13 -17.31 -0.29
C TYR A 190 3.13 -17.22 0.88
N GLY A 191 1.84 -17.36 0.59
CA GLY A 191 0.84 -17.84 1.57
C GLY A 191 0.80 -19.38 1.52
N PRO A 192 0.36 -20.08 2.59
CA PRO A 192 0.25 -21.54 2.52
C PRO A 192 -0.65 -21.91 1.34
N GLU A 193 -0.24 -22.93 0.57
CA GLU A 193 -1.18 -23.63 -0.30
C GLU A 193 -2.36 -24.02 0.58
N THR A 194 -3.54 -23.46 0.33
CA THR A 194 -4.75 -23.96 0.96
C THR A 194 -4.98 -25.35 0.36
N SER A 195 -4.55 -26.37 1.09
CA SER A 195 -4.90 -27.78 0.90
C SER A 195 -6.34 -28.03 1.31
#